data_AF-A0A0Z8VGJ9-F1
#
_entry.id   AF-A0A0Z8VGJ9-F1
#
_cell.length_a   1.000
_cell.length_b   1.000
_cell.length_c   1.000
_cell.angle_alpha   90.00
_cell.angle_beta   90.00
_cell.angle_gamma   90.00
#
_symmetry.space_group_name_H-M   'P 1'
#
loop_
_entity.id
_entity.type
_entity.pdbx_description
1 polymer ?
#
loop_
_entity_poly.entity_id
_entity_poly.type
_entity_poly.pdbx_seq_one_letter_code
_entity_poly.pdbx_strand_id
1 'polypeptide(L)'
;MRLLLDYLLSKKSSHFLREVPFDTSQPHLLCIGASGSGKTICAIALLAKEIYEYYHQAREPPFLLVADYKADKDFEFLEELPTFFRFDAVDKAIDLALNILEQRQSKQDNSKRKVILFIDEWGSYLSSKDNKQKNEVIAKLSRLMMLGRSFNIQVLVCNQRGDAEYFGKIRDNFSSMLVLGTLSKETIQMFFSEEKDLIASSNPRGVGYLKVSGKKTVKVIVPHISPDKLEICRRWIHFAVTSSSPLSSLFTSTD
;
A
#
# COMPACT_ATOMS: atom_id res chain seq x y z
N MET A 1 -10.75 -14.53 -17.03
CA MET A 1 -9.84 -13.37 -17.01
C MET A 1 -10.33 -12.45 -15.88
N ARG A 2 -9.69 -12.42 -14.69
CA ARG A 2 -10.25 -11.87 -13.44
C ARG A 2 -9.61 -10.50 -13.15
N LEU A 3 -10.40 -9.46 -12.89
CA LEU A 3 -9.96 -8.06 -12.93
C LEU A 3 -10.07 -7.37 -11.57
N LEU A 4 -9.03 -6.60 -11.23
CA LEU A 4 -8.94 -5.78 -10.03
C LEU A 4 -9.34 -4.34 -10.37
N LEU A 5 -10.63 -4.06 -10.49
CA LEU A 5 -11.23 -2.77 -10.09
C LEU A 5 -12.77 -2.88 -10.09
N ASP A 6 -13.30 -2.89 -8.87
CA ASP A 6 -14.47 -2.21 -8.34
C ASP A 6 -15.72 -1.98 -9.24
N TYR A 7 -16.83 -2.55 -8.79
CA TYR A 7 -18.21 -2.32 -9.22
C TYR A 7 -18.56 -0.82 -9.36
N LEU A 8 -17.96 0.05 -8.52
CA LEU A 8 -18.28 1.49 -8.47
C LEU A 8 -17.78 2.28 -9.69
N LEU A 9 -16.76 1.79 -10.42
CA LEU A 9 -16.26 2.41 -11.65
C LEU A 9 -16.89 1.82 -12.93
N SER A 10 -17.61 0.70 -12.80
CA SER A 10 -18.25 -0.03 -13.91
C SER A 10 -19.55 0.60 -14.42
N LYS A 11 -20.17 1.51 -13.65
CA LYS A 11 -21.42 2.19 -14.03
C LYS A 11 -21.30 3.04 -15.31
N LYS A 12 -20.10 3.20 -15.87
CA LYS A 12 -19.83 3.85 -17.17
C LYS A 12 -19.45 2.82 -18.26
N SER A 13 -20.31 1.83 -18.46
CA SER A 13 -20.37 0.89 -19.60
C SER A 13 -19.11 0.04 -19.84
N SER A 14 -18.91 -0.99 -19.01
CA SER A 14 -18.12 -2.18 -19.35
C SER A 14 -18.63 -3.39 -18.55
N HIS A 15 -19.14 -4.42 -19.22
CA HIS A 15 -19.59 -5.66 -18.58
C HIS A 15 -18.40 -6.58 -18.24
N PHE A 16 -18.32 -7.11 -17.01
CA PHE A 16 -17.23 -7.99 -16.56
C PHE A 16 -17.73 -9.29 -15.89
N LEU A 17 -16.93 -10.37 -16.03
CA LEU A 17 -17.34 -11.77 -15.88
C LEU A 17 -17.16 -12.42 -14.48
N ARG A 18 -16.50 -11.80 -13.49
CA ARG A 18 -16.50 -12.22 -12.07
C ARG A 18 -15.73 -11.23 -11.19
N GLU A 19 -16.28 -10.86 -10.03
CA GLU A 19 -15.60 -10.01 -9.04
C GLU A 19 -14.33 -10.68 -8.47
N VAL A 20 -13.26 -9.90 -8.32
CA VAL A 20 -12.09 -10.30 -7.51
C VAL A 20 -12.40 -9.93 -6.07
N PRO A 21 -12.23 -10.86 -5.10
CA PRO A 21 -12.44 -10.57 -3.68
C PRO A 21 -11.28 -9.74 -3.13
N PHE A 22 -11.07 -8.54 -3.68
CA PHE A 22 -10.18 -7.55 -3.10
C PHE A 22 -10.95 -6.85 -1.99
N ASP A 23 -10.83 -7.44 -0.81
CA ASP A 23 -11.45 -6.94 0.41
C ASP A 23 -10.54 -5.87 1.01
N THR A 24 -10.89 -4.61 0.76
CA THR A 24 -10.23 -3.41 1.27
C THR A 24 -10.37 -3.26 2.80
N SER A 25 -11.23 -4.08 3.44
CA SER A 25 -11.30 -4.17 4.90
C SER A 25 -10.11 -4.93 5.52
N GLN A 26 -9.28 -5.57 4.70
CA GLN A 26 -8.07 -6.25 5.14
C GLN A 26 -6.92 -5.23 5.33
N PRO A 27 -6.20 -5.28 6.47
CA PRO A 27 -5.45 -4.13 6.98
C PRO A 27 -4.08 -3.88 6.33
N HIS A 28 -3.50 -4.83 5.61
CA HIS A 28 -2.15 -4.62 5.05
C HIS A 28 -2.02 -5.21 3.65
N LEU A 29 -1.48 -4.41 2.73
CA LEU A 29 -1.33 -4.75 1.32
C LEU A 29 0.14 -4.67 0.90
N LEU A 30 0.59 -5.68 0.17
CA LEU A 30 1.88 -5.67 -0.52
C LEU A 30 1.67 -5.72 -2.04
N CYS A 31 2.29 -4.81 -2.78
CA CYS A 31 2.32 -4.80 -4.23
C CYS A 31 3.75 -5.00 -4.74
N ILE A 32 4.01 -6.11 -5.43
CA ILE A 32 5.32 -6.44 -6.00
C ILE A 32 5.24 -6.46 -7.52
N GLY A 33 6.27 -5.95 -8.18
CA GLY A 33 6.44 -6.14 -9.62
C GLY A 33 7.64 -5.38 -10.16
N ALA A 34 8.38 -6.01 -11.08
CA ALA A 34 9.52 -5.39 -11.74
C ALA A 34 9.14 -4.09 -12.49
N SER A 35 10.15 -3.29 -12.86
CA SER A 35 9.92 -2.11 -13.71
C SER A 35 9.13 -2.47 -14.97
N GLY A 36 8.17 -1.61 -15.34
CA GLY A 36 7.27 -1.86 -16.48
C GLY A 36 6.14 -2.86 -16.23
N SER A 37 6.05 -3.50 -15.06
CA SER A 37 4.97 -4.45 -14.72
C SER A 37 3.58 -3.81 -14.60
N GLY A 38 3.50 -2.48 -14.46
CA GLY A 38 2.26 -1.77 -14.15
C GLY A 38 1.99 -1.56 -12.65
N LYS A 39 2.94 -1.91 -11.78
CA LYS A 39 2.91 -1.70 -10.32
C LYS A 39 2.40 -0.30 -9.93
N THR A 40 3.06 0.77 -10.38
CA THR A 40 2.73 2.15 -9.99
C THR A 40 1.27 2.52 -10.30
N ILE A 41 0.83 2.27 -11.53
CA ILE A 41 -0.56 2.58 -11.95
C ILE A 41 -1.55 1.79 -11.09
N CYS A 42 -1.26 0.52 -10.82
CA CYS A 42 -2.10 -0.30 -9.97
C CYS A 42 -2.13 0.20 -8.52
N ALA A 43 -0.98 0.57 -7.96
CA ALA A 43 -0.86 1.10 -6.61
C ALA A 43 -1.63 2.41 -6.43
N ILE A 44 -1.51 3.35 -7.37
CA ILE A 44 -2.30 4.60 -7.40
C ILE A 44 -3.80 4.29 -7.44
N ALA A 45 -4.22 3.37 -8.30
CA ALA A 45 -5.64 3.02 -8.42
C ALA A 45 -6.19 2.35 -7.16
N LEU A 46 -5.41 1.46 -6.54
CA LEU A 46 -5.79 0.80 -5.30
C LEU A 46 -5.87 1.78 -4.14
N LEU A 47 -4.87 2.66 -3.99
CA LEU A 47 -4.87 3.68 -2.96
C LEU A 47 -6.05 4.64 -3.11
N ALA A 48 -6.32 5.11 -4.33
CA ALA A 48 -7.48 5.96 -4.61
C ALA A 48 -8.81 5.25 -4.31
N LYS A 49 -8.92 3.96 -4.64
CA LYS A 49 -10.09 3.14 -4.32
C LYS A 49 -10.31 3.06 -2.80
N GLU A 50 -9.27 2.74 -2.04
CA GLU A 50 -9.32 2.65 -0.57
C GLU A 50 -9.80 3.97 0.07
N ILE A 51 -9.28 5.10 -0.42
CA ILE A 51 -9.68 6.44 0.02
C ILE A 51 -11.15 6.70 -0.30
N TYR A 52 -11.57 6.40 -1.53
CA TYR A 52 -12.95 6.60 -2.00
C TYR A 52 -13.96 5.78 -1.18
N GLU A 53 -13.72 4.48 -1.03
CA GLU A 53 -14.60 3.58 -0.29
C GLU A 53 -14.73 4.01 1.18
N TYR A 54 -13.60 4.36 1.81
CA TYR A 54 -13.60 4.87 3.18
C TYR A 54 -14.39 6.19 3.30
N TYR A 55 -14.16 7.15 2.40
CA TYR A 55 -14.86 8.43 2.42
C TYR A 55 -16.38 8.26 2.30
N HIS A 56 -16.85 7.34 1.46
CA HIS A 56 -18.28 7.10 1.31
C HIS A 56 -18.93 6.49 2.57
N GLN A 57 -18.17 5.77 3.37
CA GLN A 57 -18.61 5.18 4.64
C GLN A 57 -18.51 6.18 5.80
N ALA A 58 -17.35 6.82 5.97
CA ALA A 58 -17.03 7.68 7.12
C ALA A 58 -17.39 9.16 6.92
N ARG A 59 -17.62 9.60 5.67
CA ARG A 59 -17.84 11.00 5.28
C ARG A 59 -16.67 11.94 5.60
N GLU A 60 -15.49 11.36 5.75
CA GLU A 60 -14.19 12.03 5.84
C GLU A 60 -13.12 11.17 5.16
N PRO A 61 -12.06 11.75 4.57
CA PRO A 61 -10.98 10.95 3.99
C PRO A 61 -10.12 10.31 5.09
N PRO A 62 -9.38 9.21 4.80
CA PRO A 62 -8.40 8.70 5.74
C PRO A 62 -7.30 9.73 6.01
N PHE A 63 -6.58 9.58 7.12
CA PHE A 63 -5.32 10.26 7.35
C PHE A 63 -4.23 9.54 6.54
N LEU A 64 -3.66 10.20 5.54
CA LEU A 64 -2.80 9.56 4.55
C LEU A 64 -1.36 10.04 4.69
N LEU A 65 -0.46 9.09 4.96
CA LEU A 65 0.99 9.25 4.97
C LEU A 65 1.54 8.62 3.70
N VAL A 66 2.21 9.41 2.86
CA VAL A 66 2.83 8.92 1.61
C VAL A 66 4.34 9.02 1.74
N ALA A 67 5.01 7.88 1.70
CA ALA A 67 6.46 7.74 1.69
C ALA A 67 6.92 7.29 0.29
N ASP A 68 7.56 8.18 -0.46
CA ASP A 68 8.08 7.94 -1.80
C ASP A 68 9.62 7.96 -1.78
N TYR A 69 10.24 6.78 -1.64
CA TYR A 69 11.69 6.69 -1.68
C TYR A 69 12.26 6.84 -3.10
N LYS A 70 11.46 6.46 -4.12
CA LYS A 70 11.87 6.50 -5.53
C LYS A 70 12.17 7.91 -6.00
N ALA A 71 11.42 8.89 -5.47
CA ALA A 71 11.58 10.31 -5.72
C ALA A 71 11.61 10.66 -7.23
N ASP A 72 10.76 9.98 -8.01
CA ASP A 72 10.58 10.24 -9.44
C ASP A 72 9.22 10.89 -9.73
N LYS A 73 8.84 10.97 -11.01
CA LYS A 73 7.63 11.66 -11.46
C LYS A 73 6.32 10.97 -11.07
N ASP A 74 6.36 9.74 -10.52
CA ASP A 74 5.15 8.96 -10.27
C ASP A 74 4.25 9.62 -9.20
N PHE A 75 4.85 10.28 -8.21
CA PHE A 75 4.19 10.95 -7.07
C PHE A 75 4.49 12.45 -6.93
N GLU A 76 5.11 13.08 -7.95
CA GLU A 76 5.47 14.51 -7.97
C GLU A 76 4.26 15.44 -7.74
N PHE A 77 3.05 15.02 -8.11
CA PHE A 77 1.81 15.77 -7.86
C PHE A 77 1.45 15.96 -6.38
N LEU A 78 2.21 15.36 -5.46
CA LEU A 78 2.07 15.52 -4.01
C LEU A 78 3.17 16.40 -3.40
N GLU A 79 4.09 16.94 -4.21
CA GLU A 79 5.15 17.82 -3.71
C GLU A 79 4.60 18.96 -2.85
N GLU A 80 5.36 19.29 -1.79
CA GLU A 80 5.05 20.33 -0.80
C GLU A 80 3.76 20.12 0.01
N LEU A 81 2.98 19.06 -0.26
CA LEU A 81 1.79 18.76 0.51
C LEU A 81 2.14 18.21 1.91
N PRO A 82 1.28 18.46 2.91
CA PRO A 82 1.45 17.88 4.24
C PRO A 82 1.46 16.35 4.13
N THR A 83 2.18 15.67 5.02
CA THR A 83 2.24 14.18 5.08
C THR A 83 2.74 13.45 3.82
N PHE A 84 3.32 14.16 2.85
CA PHE A 84 4.15 13.57 1.80
C PHE A 84 5.63 13.65 2.17
N PHE A 85 6.30 12.51 2.12
CA PHE A 85 7.69 12.35 2.52
C PHE A 85 8.47 11.68 1.41
N ARG A 86 9.47 12.36 0.86
CA ARG A 86 10.33 11.82 -0.20
C ARG A 86 11.72 11.46 0.28
N PHE A 87 12.32 10.48 -0.39
CA PHE A 87 13.71 10.09 -0.22
C PHE A 87 14.08 9.86 1.26
N ASP A 88 15.01 10.63 1.83
CA ASP A 88 15.45 10.48 3.22
C ASP A 88 14.36 10.81 4.26
N ALA A 89 13.24 11.43 3.86
CA ALA A 89 12.15 11.74 4.78
C ALA A 89 11.22 10.54 5.06
N VAL A 90 11.43 9.39 4.40
CA VAL A 90 10.61 8.17 4.58
C VAL A 90 10.53 7.72 6.05
N ASP A 91 11.62 7.86 6.82
CA ASP A 91 11.61 7.55 8.26
C ASP A 91 10.52 8.34 9.01
N LYS A 92 10.33 9.62 8.66
CA LYS A 92 9.35 10.49 9.32
C LYS A 92 7.92 10.00 9.11
N ALA A 93 7.60 9.42 7.96
CA ALA A 93 6.29 8.84 7.71
C ALA A 93 6.02 7.63 8.62
N ILE A 94 7.04 6.77 8.79
CA ILE A 94 6.96 5.57 9.64
C ILE A 94 6.84 5.99 11.11
N ASP A 95 7.66 6.95 11.55
CA ASP A 95 7.65 7.46 12.92
C ASP A 95 6.32 8.15 13.26
N LEU A 96 5.77 8.94 12.33
CA LEU A 96 4.46 9.55 12.52
C LEU A 96 3.34 8.51 12.64
N ALA A 97 3.37 7.45 11.82
CA ALA A 97 2.41 6.35 11.95
C ALA A 97 2.52 5.64 13.31
N LEU A 98 3.75 5.47 13.83
CA LEU A 98 3.98 4.88 15.16
C LEU A 98 3.48 5.77 16.28
N ASN A 99 3.73 7.07 16.19
CA ASN A 99 3.22 8.03 17.18
C ASN A 99 1.69 8.01 17.24
N ILE A 100 1.02 7.95 16.08
CA ILE A 100 -0.45 7.81 16.03
C ILE A 100 -0.89 6.51 16.69
N LEU A 101 -0.21 5.39 16.43
CA LEU A 101 -0.50 4.12 17.11
C LEU A 101 -0.36 4.24 18.64
N GLU A 102 0.71 4.86 19.13
CA GLU A 102 0.99 5.01 20.56
C GLU A 102 -0.01 5.94 21.25
N GLN A 103 -0.40 7.05 20.62
CA GLN A 103 -1.44 7.95 21.12
C GLN A 103 -2.79 7.26 21.21
N ARG A 104 -3.14 6.41 20.24
CA ARG A 104 -4.37 5.61 20.30
C ARG A 104 -4.31 4.52 21.37
N GLN A 105 -3.17 3.86 21.53
CA GLN A 105 -2.96 2.85 22.59
C GLN A 105 -3.08 3.44 23.99
N SER A 106 -2.55 4.65 24.19
CA SER A 106 -2.61 5.39 25.46
C SER A 106 -3.92 6.15 25.66
N LYS A 107 -4.85 6.10 24.69
CA LYS A 107 -6.14 6.83 24.67
C LYS A 107 -6.02 8.36 24.66
N GLN A 108 -4.85 8.89 24.32
CA GLN A 108 -4.65 10.32 24.06
C GLN A 108 -5.34 10.73 22.76
N ASP A 109 -5.30 9.87 21.74
CA ASP A 109 -6.11 9.99 20.52
C ASP A 109 -7.25 8.95 20.56
N ASN A 110 -8.50 9.41 20.65
CA ASN A 110 -9.68 8.55 20.59
C ASN A 110 -10.30 8.49 19.18
N SER A 111 -9.62 9.07 18.17
CA SER A 111 -10.07 9.07 16.79
C SER A 111 -10.16 7.65 16.22
N LYS A 112 -11.24 7.42 15.47
CA LYS A 112 -11.44 6.20 14.67
C LYS A 112 -11.07 6.41 13.20
N ARG A 113 -10.57 7.59 12.85
CA ARG A 113 -10.18 7.94 11.48
C ARG A 113 -9.14 6.94 10.98
N LYS A 114 -9.39 6.33 9.82
CA LYS A 114 -8.45 5.36 9.22
C LYS A 114 -7.14 6.06 8.91
N VAL A 115 -6.02 5.46 9.27
CA VAL A 115 -4.68 5.93 8.89
C VAL A 115 -4.17 4.99 7.81
N ILE A 116 -3.63 5.52 6.72
CA ILE A 116 -2.99 4.74 5.68
C ILE A 116 -1.54 5.20 5.57
N LEU A 117 -0.59 4.29 5.83
CA LEU A 117 0.82 4.48 5.51
C LEU A 117 1.11 3.79 4.17
N PHE A 118 1.31 4.59 3.13
CA PHE A 118 1.73 4.14 1.81
C PHE A 118 3.24 4.32 1.67
N ILE A 119 3.95 3.26 1.27
CA ILE A 119 5.40 3.28 1.04
C ILE A 119 5.69 2.76 -0.36
N ASP A 120 6.29 3.57 -1.23
CA ASP A 120 6.86 3.11 -2.49
C ASP A 120 8.38 2.92 -2.41
N GLU A 121 8.84 1.89 -3.11
CA GLU A 121 10.24 1.42 -3.15
C GLU A 121 10.83 1.05 -1.78
N TRP A 122 10.12 0.20 -1.04
CA TRP A 122 10.56 -0.32 0.28
C TRP A 122 11.94 -0.99 0.26
N GLY A 123 12.22 -1.83 -0.74
CA GLY A 123 13.50 -2.56 -0.79
C GLY A 123 14.68 -1.61 -1.00
N SER A 124 14.51 -0.61 -1.86
CA SER A 124 15.52 0.42 -2.11
C SER A 124 15.76 1.28 -0.87
N TYR A 125 14.68 1.65 -0.16
CA TYR A 125 14.77 2.36 1.11
C TYR A 125 15.50 1.55 2.19
N LEU A 126 15.20 0.26 2.34
CA LEU A 126 15.92 -0.59 3.29
C LEU A 126 17.40 -0.79 2.91
N SER A 127 17.70 -0.81 1.60
CA SER A 127 19.06 -1.01 1.10
C SER A 127 19.96 0.21 1.30
N SER A 128 19.40 1.39 1.54
CA SER A 128 20.19 2.59 1.86
C SER A 128 20.59 2.68 3.33
N LYS A 129 20.06 1.80 4.17
CA LYS A 129 20.30 1.74 5.61
C LYS A 129 21.40 0.72 5.92
N ASP A 130 22.14 0.94 7.00
CA ASP A 130 23.01 -0.10 7.54
C ASP A 130 22.19 -1.26 8.14
N ASN A 131 22.84 -2.39 8.45
CA ASN A 131 22.16 -3.57 8.97
C ASN A 131 21.40 -3.32 10.29
N LYS A 132 21.91 -2.43 11.15
CA LYS A 132 21.26 -2.11 12.43
C LYS A 132 20.00 -1.29 12.17
N GLN A 133 20.14 -0.21 11.40
CA GLN A 133 19.03 0.67 11.01
C GLN A 133 17.94 -0.08 10.24
N LYS A 134 18.32 -0.97 9.30
CA LYS A 134 17.40 -1.82 8.55
C LYS A 134 16.55 -2.69 9.49
N ASN A 135 17.18 -3.33 10.47
CA ASN A 135 16.46 -4.16 11.46
C ASN A 135 15.53 -3.32 12.34
N GLU A 136 15.95 -2.12 12.75
CA GLU A 136 15.11 -1.19 13.51
C GLU A 136 13.87 -0.77 12.71
N VAL A 137 14.05 -0.40 11.44
CA VAL A 137 12.96 0.00 10.53
C VAL A 137 11.99 -1.17 10.26
N ILE A 138 12.50 -2.38 10.05
CA ILE A 138 11.65 -3.59 9.91
C ILE A 138 10.87 -3.84 11.21
N ALA A 139 11.49 -3.66 12.38
CA ALA A 139 10.80 -3.82 13.66
C ALA A 139 9.69 -2.79 13.86
N LYS A 140 9.94 -1.53 13.49
CA LYS A 140 8.94 -0.44 13.47
C LYS A 140 7.73 -0.80 12.59
N LEU A 141 7.98 -1.20 11.34
CA LEU A 141 6.91 -1.59 10.42
C LEU A 141 6.17 -2.85 10.92
N SER A 142 6.89 -3.83 11.49
CA SER A 142 6.30 -5.01 12.10
C SER A 142 5.33 -4.65 13.23
N ARG A 143 5.71 -3.73 14.12
CA ARG A 143 4.84 -3.25 15.20
C ARG A 143 3.57 -2.60 14.65
N LEU A 144 3.70 -1.73 13.65
CA LEU A 144 2.56 -1.12 12.96
C LEU A 144 1.62 -2.16 12.38
N MET A 145 2.14 -3.17 11.70
CA MET A 145 1.30 -4.20 11.06
C MET A 145 0.65 -5.15 12.08
N MET A 146 1.34 -5.50 13.16
CA MET A 146 0.80 -6.43 14.16
C MET A 146 -0.29 -5.78 15.02
N LEU A 147 -0.11 -4.52 15.41
CA LEU A 147 -1.00 -3.84 16.36
C LEU A 147 -1.97 -2.86 15.67
N GLY A 148 -1.57 -2.29 14.53
CA GLY A 148 -2.28 -1.22 13.85
C GLY A 148 -3.69 -1.58 13.39
N ARG A 149 -3.96 -2.87 13.11
CA ARG A 149 -5.29 -3.35 12.74
C ARG A 149 -6.36 -2.94 13.76
N SER A 150 -6.10 -3.13 15.06
CA SER A 150 -7.05 -2.80 16.13
C SER A 150 -7.27 -1.30 16.30
N PHE A 151 -6.37 -0.48 15.73
CA PHE A 151 -6.39 0.97 15.80
C PHE A 151 -6.66 1.61 14.44
N ASN A 152 -7.21 0.86 13.47
CA ASN A 152 -7.57 1.32 12.13
C ASN A 152 -6.39 1.96 11.36
N ILE A 153 -5.19 1.38 11.50
CA ILE A 153 -3.98 1.76 10.78
C ILE A 153 -3.67 0.70 9.72
N GLN A 154 -3.69 1.12 8.46
CA GLN A 154 -3.42 0.32 7.28
C GLN A 154 -1.99 0.59 6.78
N VAL A 155 -1.30 -0.44 6.30
CA VAL A 155 0.02 -0.29 5.67
C VAL A 155 -0.05 -0.84 4.25
N LEU A 156 0.35 -0.03 3.28
CA LEU A 156 0.45 -0.41 1.87
C LEU A 156 1.91 -0.24 1.43
N VAL A 157 2.53 -1.34 1.03
CA VAL A 157 3.93 -1.35 0.57
C VAL A 157 3.99 -1.69 -0.91
N CYS A 158 4.79 -0.95 -1.66
CA CYS A 158 5.16 -1.26 -3.03
C CYS A 158 6.66 -1.57 -3.13
N ASN A 159 7.02 -2.62 -3.87
CA ASN A 159 8.43 -2.96 -4.12
C ASN A 159 8.62 -3.63 -5.48
N GLN A 160 9.84 -3.65 -6.01
CA GLN A 160 10.10 -4.34 -7.27
C GLN A 160 10.24 -5.85 -7.12
N ARG A 161 10.83 -6.29 -6.01
CA ARG A 161 11.11 -7.71 -5.75
C ARG A 161 10.60 -8.14 -4.38
N GLY A 162 10.27 -9.41 -4.29
CA GLY A 162 9.80 -10.09 -3.11
C GLY A 162 10.88 -10.84 -2.35
N ASP A 163 11.98 -10.17 -2.00
CA ASP A 163 13.15 -10.86 -1.43
C ASP A 163 13.04 -10.98 0.10
N ALA A 164 13.55 -12.09 0.64
CA ALA A 164 13.45 -12.41 2.07
C ALA A 164 14.08 -11.35 2.97
N GLU A 165 15.14 -10.68 2.51
CA GLU A 165 15.82 -9.66 3.30
C GLU A 165 14.99 -8.39 3.55
N TYR A 166 13.96 -8.14 2.73
CA TYR A 166 13.13 -6.94 2.85
C TYR A 166 11.87 -7.17 3.68
N PHE A 167 11.36 -8.41 3.70
CA PHE A 167 10.06 -8.72 4.32
C PHE A 167 10.13 -9.78 5.43
N GLY A 168 11.21 -10.55 5.54
CA GLY A 168 11.44 -11.51 6.65
C GLY A 168 10.17 -12.18 7.19
N LYS A 169 9.88 -11.94 8.48
CA LYS A 169 8.66 -12.39 9.17
C LYS A 169 7.44 -11.46 8.97
N ILE A 170 7.64 -10.20 8.58
CA ILE A 170 6.53 -9.26 8.37
C ILE A 170 5.64 -9.66 7.19
N ARG A 171 6.13 -10.54 6.32
CA ARG A 171 5.37 -11.08 5.18
C ARG A 171 3.99 -11.64 5.57
N ASP A 172 3.92 -12.33 6.72
CA ASP A 172 2.71 -13.04 7.14
C ASP A 172 1.65 -12.08 7.70
N ASN A 173 2.06 -10.83 8.00
CA ASN A 173 1.15 -9.76 8.42
C ASN A 173 0.47 -9.07 7.21
N PHE A 174 0.95 -9.29 5.98
CA PHE A 174 0.25 -8.80 4.79
C PHE A 174 -0.97 -9.68 4.51
N SER A 175 -2.14 -9.10 4.77
CA SER A 175 -3.43 -9.76 4.51
C SER A 175 -3.70 -9.98 3.03
N SER A 176 -3.16 -9.13 2.16
CA SER A 176 -3.28 -9.24 0.71
C SER A 176 -1.95 -8.94 0.04
N MET A 177 -1.66 -9.68 -1.03
CA MET A 177 -0.44 -9.55 -1.79
C MET A 177 -0.71 -9.64 -3.27
N LEU A 178 -0.45 -8.55 -3.97
CA LEU A 178 -0.54 -8.43 -5.41
C LEU A 178 0.86 -8.51 -6.00
N VAL A 179 1.07 -9.43 -6.94
CA VAL A 179 2.35 -9.59 -7.62
C VAL A 179 2.13 -9.54 -9.13
N LEU A 180 2.78 -8.61 -9.83
CA LEU A 180 2.53 -8.29 -11.24
C LEU A 180 3.77 -8.49 -12.13
N GLY A 181 3.52 -8.86 -13.38
CA GLY A 181 4.53 -8.98 -14.42
C GLY A 181 5.44 -10.20 -14.24
N THR A 182 6.71 -10.02 -14.60
CA THR A 182 7.73 -11.05 -14.42
C THR A 182 8.14 -11.16 -12.95
N LEU A 183 8.09 -12.39 -12.43
CA LEU A 183 8.35 -12.71 -11.03
C LEU A 183 9.73 -13.36 -10.91
N SER A 184 10.52 -12.90 -9.93
CA SER A 184 11.79 -13.55 -9.60
C SER A 184 11.56 -14.91 -8.94
N LYS A 185 12.55 -15.81 -9.01
CA LYS A 185 12.48 -17.11 -8.33
C LYS A 185 12.32 -16.92 -6.82
N GLU A 186 12.97 -15.90 -6.28
CA GLU A 186 12.94 -15.49 -4.88
C GLU A 186 11.53 -15.04 -4.48
N THR A 187 10.86 -14.22 -5.30
CA THR A 187 9.47 -13.79 -5.08
C THR A 187 8.51 -14.98 -5.07
N ILE A 188 8.65 -15.90 -6.03
CA ILE A 188 7.84 -17.12 -6.09
C ILE A 188 8.08 -18.00 -4.86
N GLN A 189 9.35 -18.21 -4.49
CA GLN A 189 9.74 -18.98 -3.32
C GLN A 189 9.20 -18.35 -2.03
N MET A 190 9.21 -17.02 -1.93
CA MET A 190 8.82 -16.32 -0.71
C MET A 190 7.30 -16.34 -0.48
N PHE A 191 6.51 -16.18 -1.54
CA PHE A 191 5.07 -15.93 -1.41
C PHE A 191 4.17 -17.03 -1.95
N PHE A 192 4.69 -17.88 -2.84
CA PHE A 192 3.92 -18.92 -3.51
C PHE A 192 4.57 -20.29 -3.38
N SER A 193 5.32 -20.53 -2.29
CA SER A 193 6.07 -21.78 -2.09
C SER A 193 5.23 -23.05 -2.21
N GLU A 194 3.97 -23.00 -1.77
CA GLU A 194 3.01 -24.11 -1.79
C GLU A 194 2.19 -24.20 -3.09
N GLU A 195 2.23 -23.15 -3.92
CA GLU A 195 1.40 -23.01 -5.12
C GLU A 195 2.26 -22.77 -6.39
N LYS A 196 3.57 -23.05 -6.33
CA LYS A 196 4.54 -22.68 -7.38
C LYS A 196 4.12 -23.15 -8.77
N ASP A 197 3.58 -24.36 -8.87
CA ASP A 197 3.17 -24.96 -10.13
C ASP A 197 1.99 -24.24 -10.79
N LEU A 198 1.25 -23.42 -10.03
CA LEU A 198 0.14 -22.59 -10.50
C LEU A 198 0.58 -21.18 -10.92
N ILE A 199 1.83 -20.81 -10.64
CA ILE A 199 2.36 -19.46 -10.84
C ILE A 199 3.30 -19.43 -12.04
N ALA A 200 2.87 -18.72 -13.08
CA ALA A 200 3.74 -18.38 -14.21
C ALA A 200 4.73 -17.32 -13.77
N SER A 201 6.02 -17.58 -14.00
CA SER A 201 7.11 -16.64 -13.72
C SER A 201 7.15 -15.46 -14.69
N SER A 202 6.64 -15.63 -15.91
CA SER A 202 6.56 -14.57 -16.92
C SER A 202 5.10 -14.23 -17.19
N ASN A 203 4.70 -13.01 -16.83
CA ASN A 203 3.37 -12.49 -17.13
C ASN A 203 3.50 -11.15 -17.87
N PRO A 204 2.56 -10.85 -18.78
CA PRO A 204 2.50 -9.53 -19.41
C PRO A 204 2.30 -8.41 -18.39
N ARG A 205 2.58 -7.17 -18.82
CA ARG A 205 2.28 -5.96 -18.03
C ARG A 205 0.83 -5.96 -17.56
N GLY A 206 0.63 -5.62 -16.28
CA GLY A 206 -0.67 -5.58 -15.64
C GLY A 206 -1.26 -6.96 -15.33
N VAL A 207 -0.56 -8.06 -15.61
CA VAL A 207 -1.04 -9.42 -15.34
C VAL A 207 -0.22 -10.02 -14.21
N GLY A 208 -0.87 -10.75 -13.30
CA GLY A 208 -0.17 -11.39 -12.20
C GLY A 208 -1.09 -12.16 -11.27
N TYR A 209 -0.79 -12.16 -9.99
CA TYR A 209 -1.45 -12.99 -8.99
C TYR A 209 -1.79 -12.18 -7.74
N LEU A 210 -2.96 -12.43 -7.19
CA LEU A 210 -3.41 -11.91 -5.90
C LEU A 210 -3.53 -13.08 -4.92
N LYS A 211 -2.77 -13.01 -3.83
CA LYS A 211 -2.89 -13.88 -2.67
C LYS A 211 -3.60 -13.11 -1.56
N VAL A 212 -4.66 -13.68 -1.00
CA VAL A 212 -5.38 -13.12 0.15
C VAL A 212 -5.37 -14.16 1.26
N SER A 213 -5.06 -13.73 2.49
CA SER A 213 -4.99 -14.63 3.64
C SER A 213 -6.29 -15.43 3.79
N GLY A 214 -6.16 -16.75 3.95
CA GLY A 214 -7.29 -17.68 4.06
C GLY A 214 -8.07 -17.94 2.75
N LYS A 215 -7.62 -17.43 1.60
CA LYS A 215 -8.26 -17.66 0.29
C LYS A 215 -7.28 -18.27 -0.70
N LYS A 216 -7.80 -18.98 -1.70
CA LYS A 216 -7.00 -19.49 -2.82
C LYS A 216 -6.41 -18.34 -3.63
N THR A 217 -5.15 -18.46 -4.05
CA THR A 217 -4.52 -17.49 -4.94
C THR A 217 -5.28 -17.41 -6.27
N VAL A 218 -5.44 -16.19 -6.78
CA VAL A 218 -6.14 -15.95 -8.04
C VAL A 218 -5.26 -15.17 -9.02
N LYS A 219 -5.28 -15.59 -10.29
CA LYS A 219 -4.70 -14.80 -11.37
C LYS A 219 -5.52 -13.53 -11.57
N VAL A 220 -4.85 -12.38 -11.65
CA VAL A 220 -5.47 -11.06 -11.80
C VAL A 220 -4.92 -10.30 -12.98
N ILE A 221 -5.75 -9.41 -13.52
CA ILE A 221 -5.42 -8.47 -14.58
C ILE A 221 -5.84 -7.09 -14.12
N VAL A 222 -4.87 -6.19 -14.06
CA VAL A 222 -5.07 -4.77 -13.79
C VAL A 222 -5.74 -4.16 -15.03
N PRO A 223 -6.87 -3.46 -14.87
CA PRO A 223 -7.51 -2.82 -16.01
C PRO A 223 -6.60 -1.76 -16.60
N HIS A 224 -6.74 -1.54 -17.90
CA HIS A 224 -6.18 -0.34 -18.50
C HIS A 224 -6.88 0.89 -17.91
N ILE A 225 -6.10 1.77 -17.28
CA ILE A 225 -6.57 3.03 -16.72
C ILE A 225 -6.19 4.13 -17.72
N SER A 226 -7.19 4.78 -18.31
CA SER A 226 -6.95 5.92 -19.19
C SER A 226 -6.33 7.10 -18.42
N PRO A 227 -5.60 8.01 -19.09
CA PRO A 227 -5.02 9.19 -18.44
C PRO A 227 -6.03 9.97 -17.58
N ASP A 228 -7.23 10.23 -18.09
CA ASP A 228 -8.28 10.94 -17.35
C ASP A 228 -8.72 10.22 -16.07
N LYS A 229 -8.80 8.88 -16.12
CA LYS A 229 -9.15 8.07 -14.95
C LYS A 229 -8.02 8.03 -13.94
N LEU A 230 -6.78 7.99 -14.40
CA LEU A 230 -5.60 8.05 -13.54
C LEU A 230 -5.54 9.40 -12.82
N GLU A 231 -5.89 10.49 -13.51
CA GLU A 231 -5.97 11.81 -12.91
C GLU A 231 -7.05 11.90 -11.83
N ILE A 232 -8.21 11.26 -12.03
CA ILE A 232 -9.22 11.13 -10.97
C ILE A 232 -8.64 10.40 -9.75
N CYS A 233 -7.87 9.33 -9.94
CA CYS A 233 -7.21 8.62 -8.83
C CYS A 233 -6.23 9.54 -8.10
N ARG A 234 -5.39 10.29 -8.83
CA ARG A 234 -4.44 11.25 -8.25
C ARG A 234 -5.15 12.33 -7.43
N ARG A 235 -6.27 12.85 -7.92
CA ARG A 235 -7.08 13.84 -7.19
C ARG A 235 -7.63 13.31 -5.86
N TRP A 236 -8.02 12.04 -5.78
CA TRP A 236 -8.41 11.42 -4.51
C TRP A 236 -7.25 11.30 -3.52
N ILE A 237 -6.07 10.92 -4.01
CA ILE A 237 -4.86 10.86 -3.18
C ILE A 237 -4.50 12.26 -2.68
N HIS A 238 -4.41 13.23 -3.59
CA HIS A 238 -4.16 14.63 -3.24
C HIS A 238 -5.15 15.14 -2.20
N PHE A 239 -6.46 14.90 -2.38
CA PHE A 239 -7.49 15.29 -1.42
C PHE A 239 -7.24 14.72 -0.01
N ALA A 240 -6.89 13.44 0.10
CA ALA A 240 -6.60 12.80 1.37
C ALA A 240 -5.33 13.35 2.04
N VAL A 241 -4.26 13.56 1.25
CA VAL A 241 -3.00 14.17 1.71
C VAL A 241 -3.27 15.59 2.25
N THR A 242 -3.95 16.45 1.48
CA THR A 242 -4.29 17.82 1.93
C THR A 242 -5.18 17.85 3.18
N SER A 243 -6.05 16.85 3.33
CA SER A 243 -6.98 16.75 4.47
C SER A 243 -6.36 16.11 5.72
N SER A 244 -5.06 15.79 5.68
CA SER A 244 -4.30 15.23 6.81
C SER A 244 -3.61 16.32 7.65
N SER A 245 -4.02 17.58 7.48
CA SER A 245 -3.56 18.77 8.22
C SER A 245 -4.62 19.23 9.24
N PRO A 246 -4.25 19.79 10.41
CA PRO A 246 -2.88 20.06 10.85
C PRO A 246 -2.21 18.87 11.52
N LEU A 247 -0.91 18.71 11.22
CA LEU A 247 -0.02 17.80 11.93
C LEU A 247 0.22 18.22 13.38
N SER A 248 0.01 19.50 13.72
CA SER A 248 0.31 20.05 15.04
C SER A 248 -0.50 19.39 16.16
N SER A 249 -1.73 18.94 15.90
CA SER A 249 -2.54 18.20 16.88
C SER A 249 -2.01 16.78 17.18
N LEU A 250 -1.09 16.25 16.36
CA LEU A 250 -0.43 14.97 16.58
C LEU A 250 0.91 15.12 17.32
N PHE A 251 1.44 16.34 17.43
CA PHE A 251 2.73 16.64 18.06
C PHE A 251 2.63 17.52 19.30
N THR A 252 1.44 17.75 19.85
CA THR A 252 1.31 18.33 21.19
C THR A 252 1.75 17.29 22.22
N SER A 253 3.06 17.19 22.43
CA SER A 253 3.60 16.72 23.71
C SER A 253 3.09 17.70 24.77
N THR A 254 2.16 17.26 25.60
CA THR A 254 1.97 17.91 26.90
C THR A 254 3.23 17.58 27.71
N ASP A 255 4.05 18.60 27.92
CA ASP A 255 5.05 18.64 29.00
C ASP A 255 4.44 18.22 30.34
#